data_AF-A0A4Q5TWT3-F1
#
_entry.id   AF-A0A4Q5TWT3-F1
#
_cell.length_a   1.000
_cell.length_b   1.000
_cell.length_c   1.000
_cell.angle_alpha   90.00
_cell.angle_beta   90.00
_cell.angle_gamma   90.00
#
_symmetry.space_group_name_H-M   'P 1'
#
loop_
_entity.id
_entity.type
_entity.pdbx_description
1 polymer ?
#
loop_
_entity_poly.entity_id
_entity_poly.type
_entity_poly.pdbx_seq_one_letter_code
_entity_poly.pdbx_strand_id
1 'polypeptide(L)'
;AGETLIYGGYSGNVNGSSAQVPDDVRSMAHNLNSFHFEFSSPLYGQQASIEYSYMLENFDRVWSDWSPKTEKDYTNLPAGTYTFKVRMRDNLRGESSVSSYTIKVLPPWYLSGWAWLVYILAAAGIVRWLFHKHQRKLQAERQKHQQEQKQQAYLHQLELEKSEKEMVKLRNEKLEAEIGFKNSQLASTAMHLVQKEEYLQKIRGELQHINRNKTGKEKTEGAELKKVLRIMSEEEKVTEEWEQFSVHFDKVNGDFLKTLKEIYPDLKAHELKLCAYLRMNLSSKEIAQLMGISVRGVEISRYRLRKKLSIPRETNLFQFLFDIGGKPETNSPG
;
A
#
# COMPACT_ATOMS: atom_id res chain seq x y z
N ALA A 1 -33.25 25.31 -55.49
CA ALA A 1 -34.36 25.95 -54.78
C ALA A 1 -35.27 26.51 -55.85
N GLY A 2 -36.52 26.08 -55.90
CA GLY A 2 -37.46 26.51 -56.96
C GLY A 2 -38.01 27.89 -56.66
N GLU A 3 -38.17 28.70 -57.70
CA GLU A 3 -38.95 29.93 -57.65
C GLU A 3 -40.39 29.57 -57.28
N THR A 4 -40.96 30.26 -56.28
CA THR A 4 -42.34 30.04 -55.84
C THR A 4 -43.11 31.33 -56.06
N LEU A 5 -44.17 31.27 -56.87
CA LEU A 5 -45.02 32.42 -57.11
C LEU A 5 -45.77 32.78 -55.83
N ILE A 6 -45.50 33.97 -55.30
CA ILE A 6 -46.08 34.44 -54.02
C ILE A 6 -47.35 35.25 -54.27
N TYR A 7 -47.44 35.97 -55.40
CA TYR A 7 -48.57 36.80 -55.78
C TYR A 7 -48.64 36.91 -57.32
N GLY A 8 -49.85 36.79 -57.88
CA GLY A 8 -50.08 36.73 -59.34
C GLY A 8 -50.70 37.99 -59.97
N GLY A 9 -50.74 39.12 -59.24
CA GLY A 9 -51.12 40.41 -59.83
C GLY A 9 -52.60 40.82 -59.77
N TYR A 10 -53.50 40.04 -59.15
CA TYR A 10 -54.91 40.40 -59.03
C TYR A 10 -55.38 40.47 -57.57
N SER A 11 -55.68 41.69 -57.09
CA SER A 11 -56.34 41.93 -55.81
C SER A 11 -57.41 43.02 -55.97
N GLY A 12 -58.65 42.64 -56.32
CA GLY A 12 -59.80 43.55 -56.28
C GLY A 12 -60.67 43.61 -57.55
N ASN A 13 -61.84 44.23 -57.44
CA ASN A 13 -62.83 44.40 -58.52
C ASN A 13 -62.31 45.32 -59.65
N VAL A 14 -62.74 45.04 -60.88
CA VAL A 14 -62.29 45.57 -62.18
C VAL A 14 -62.30 47.12 -62.33
N ASN A 15 -62.76 47.89 -61.34
CA ASN A 15 -62.80 49.36 -61.37
C ASN A 15 -62.27 50.05 -60.08
N GLY A 16 -61.58 49.33 -59.18
CA GLY A 16 -60.96 49.89 -57.97
C GLY A 16 -59.43 49.94 -58.06
N SER A 17 -58.80 50.88 -57.34
CA SER A 17 -57.34 50.98 -57.20
C SER A 17 -56.72 49.62 -56.88
N SER A 18 -55.65 49.23 -57.59
CA SER A 18 -54.91 47.96 -57.47
C SER A 18 -54.15 47.78 -56.14
N ALA A 19 -54.65 48.36 -55.06
CA ALA A 19 -54.04 48.27 -53.73
C ALA A 19 -54.39 46.92 -53.09
N GLN A 20 -53.37 46.23 -52.58
CA GLN A 20 -53.52 45.00 -51.80
C GLN A 20 -54.50 45.21 -50.62
N VAL A 21 -55.40 44.26 -50.40
CA VAL A 21 -56.32 44.27 -49.26
C VAL A 21 -55.49 44.13 -47.97
N PRO A 22 -55.69 44.98 -46.94
CA PRO A 22 -54.86 44.99 -45.73
C PRO A 22 -54.73 43.65 -44.99
N ASP A 23 -55.71 42.76 -45.11
CA ASP A 23 -55.70 41.43 -44.47
C ASP A 23 -54.88 40.36 -45.21
N ASP A 24 -54.34 40.66 -46.40
CA ASP A 24 -53.59 39.70 -47.23
C ASP A 24 -52.06 39.92 -47.19
N VAL A 25 -51.55 40.57 -46.13
CA VAL A 25 -50.10 40.78 -45.96
C VAL A 25 -49.44 39.47 -45.55
N ARG A 26 -48.82 38.80 -46.52
CA ARG A 26 -48.14 37.53 -46.32
C ARG A 26 -46.83 37.71 -45.55
N SER A 27 -46.67 36.91 -44.49
CA SER A 27 -45.43 36.85 -43.72
C SER A 27 -44.54 35.71 -44.21
N MET A 28 -43.25 36.01 -44.37
CA MET A 28 -42.23 35.10 -44.85
C MET A 28 -41.26 34.77 -43.72
N ALA A 29 -40.87 33.50 -43.62
CA ALA A 29 -39.83 33.09 -42.68
C ALA A 29 -38.50 33.75 -43.06
N HIS A 30 -37.62 33.96 -42.07
CA HIS A 30 -36.33 34.64 -42.26
C HIS A 30 -35.46 34.04 -43.39
N ASN A 31 -35.58 32.75 -43.66
CA ASN A 31 -34.84 32.06 -44.72
C ASN A 31 -35.37 32.35 -46.14
N LEU A 32 -36.55 32.97 -46.26
CA LEU A 32 -37.19 33.37 -47.51
C LEU A 32 -37.12 34.90 -47.63
N ASN A 33 -35.91 35.44 -47.70
CA ASN A 33 -35.64 36.88 -47.68
C ASN A 33 -35.13 37.45 -49.02
N SER A 34 -35.30 36.69 -50.09
CA SER A 34 -34.98 37.13 -51.45
C SER A 34 -36.23 37.09 -52.30
N PHE A 35 -36.54 38.20 -52.97
CA PHE A 35 -37.78 38.41 -53.73
C PHE A 35 -37.46 38.92 -55.13
N HIS A 36 -38.09 38.27 -56.10
CA HIS A 36 -38.12 38.69 -57.50
C HIS A 36 -39.49 39.31 -57.78
N PHE A 37 -39.50 40.52 -58.32
CA PHE A 37 -40.73 41.24 -58.70
C PHE A 37 -40.78 41.39 -60.21
N GLU A 38 -41.86 40.91 -60.82
CA GLU A 38 -42.22 41.19 -62.21
C GLU A 38 -43.42 42.12 -62.26
N PHE A 39 -43.39 43.09 -63.16
CA PHE A 39 -44.46 44.07 -63.32
C PHE A 39 -44.65 44.45 -64.79
N SER A 40 -45.89 44.67 -65.20
CA SER A 40 -46.23 45.06 -66.57
C SER A 40 -47.40 46.04 -66.61
N SER A 41 -47.45 46.81 -67.70
CA SER A 41 -48.54 47.71 -68.02
C SER A 41 -49.60 47.00 -68.88
N PRO A 42 -50.91 47.24 -68.66
CA PRO A 42 -51.97 46.74 -69.54
C PRO A 42 -52.07 47.51 -70.87
N LEU A 43 -51.25 48.55 -71.11
CA LEU A 43 -51.26 49.35 -72.35
C LEU A 43 -50.64 48.57 -73.53
N TYR A 44 -51.48 47.82 -74.26
CA TYR A 44 -51.09 46.90 -75.34
C TYR A 44 -50.61 47.58 -76.65
N GLY A 45 -50.68 48.91 -76.76
CA GLY A 45 -50.49 49.65 -78.02
C GLY A 45 -49.14 50.36 -78.23
N GLN A 46 -48.35 50.59 -77.17
CA GLN A 46 -47.10 51.40 -77.23
C GLN A 46 -45.99 50.85 -76.33
N GLN A 47 -45.85 49.53 -76.27
CA GLN A 47 -44.97 48.84 -75.34
C GLN A 47 -43.48 49.19 -75.47
N ALA A 48 -43.05 49.69 -76.64
CA ALA A 48 -41.66 50.06 -76.91
C ALA A 48 -41.21 51.40 -76.29
N SER A 49 -42.13 52.20 -75.73
CA SER A 49 -41.83 53.51 -75.14
C SER A 49 -42.25 53.68 -73.68
N ILE A 50 -42.62 52.58 -73.02
CA ILE A 50 -43.01 52.59 -71.62
C ILE A 50 -41.77 52.40 -70.75
N GLU A 51 -41.60 53.26 -69.76
CA GLU A 51 -40.56 53.12 -68.74
C GLU A 51 -41.16 53.04 -67.36
N TYR A 52 -40.51 52.27 -66.49
CA TYR A 52 -40.92 52.03 -65.12
C TYR A 52 -39.91 52.63 -64.16
N SER A 53 -40.42 53.07 -63.02
CA SER A 53 -39.63 53.48 -61.86
C SER A 53 -40.22 52.75 -60.65
N TYR A 54 -39.35 52.16 -59.84
CA TYR A 54 -39.73 51.33 -58.71
C TYR A 54 -38.98 51.74 -57.44
N MET A 55 -39.51 51.35 -56.28
CA MET A 55 -38.91 51.60 -54.97
C MET A 55 -39.42 50.58 -53.97
N LEU A 56 -38.54 50.04 -53.13
CA LEU A 56 -38.92 49.24 -51.97
C LEU A 56 -38.88 50.11 -50.71
N GLU A 57 -40.06 50.50 -50.22
CA GLU A 57 -40.18 51.27 -48.98
C GLU A 57 -39.61 50.48 -47.78
N ASN A 58 -38.95 51.19 -46.87
CA ASN A 58 -38.15 50.63 -45.76
C ASN A 58 -36.86 49.91 -46.18
N PHE A 59 -36.44 50.02 -47.45
CA PHE A 59 -35.14 49.55 -47.93
C PHE A 59 -34.44 50.60 -48.82
N ASP A 60 -35.12 51.05 -49.88
CA ASP A 60 -34.65 52.10 -50.77
C ASP A 60 -35.01 53.50 -50.21
N ARG A 61 -34.14 54.50 -50.46
CA ARG A 61 -34.36 55.89 -50.03
C ARG A 61 -35.00 56.77 -51.11
N VAL A 62 -34.84 56.39 -52.38
CA VAL A 62 -35.30 57.14 -53.56
C VAL A 62 -35.84 56.17 -54.59
N TRP A 63 -36.69 56.67 -55.48
CA TRP A 63 -37.14 55.94 -56.65
C TRP A 63 -35.99 55.59 -57.59
N SER A 64 -36.07 54.45 -58.27
CA SER A 64 -35.13 54.09 -59.31
C SER A 64 -35.20 55.06 -60.49
N ASP A 65 -34.10 55.13 -61.24
CA ASP A 65 -34.14 55.72 -62.58
C ASP A 65 -35.18 55.02 -63.45
N TRP A 66 -35.73 55.76 -64.39
CA TRP A 66 -36.70 55.26 -65.35
C TRP A 66 -36.01 54.28 -66.31
N SER A 67 -36.58 53.10 -66.45
CA SER A 67 -36.01 52.03 -67.26
C SER A 67 -37.12 51.21 -67.93
N PRO A 68 -36.90 50.66 -69.14
CA PRO A 68 -37.87 49.74 -69.76
C PRO A 68 -37.89 48.36 -69.08
N LYS A 69 -37.02 48.10 -68.09
CA LYS A 69 -37.00 46.82 -67.36
C LYS A 69 -38.31 46.60 -66.58
N THR A 70 -38.86 45.40 -66.73
CA THR A 70 -40.11 44.94 -66.11
C THR A 70 -39.89 44.05 -64.89
N GLU A 71 -38.64 43.94 -64.42
CA GLU A 71 -38.25 43.05 -63.33
C GLU A 71 -37.30 43.74 -62.33
N LYS A 72 -37.35 43.30 -61.07
CA LYS A 72 -36.42 43.71 -60.04
C LYS A 72 -36.22 42.65 -58.95
N ASP A 73 -34.96 42.35 -58.67
CA ASP A 73 -34.54 41.51 -57.55
C ASP A 73 -34.15 42.31 -56.30
N TYR A 74 -34.60 41.83 -55.15
CA TYR A 74 -34.11 42.20 -53.83
C TYR A 74 -33.63 40.96 -53.08
N THR A 75 -32.36 40.92 -52.71
CA THR A 75 -31.74 39.79 -52.02
C THR A 75 -31.40 40.14 -50.58
N ASN A 76 -31.50 39.14 -49.69
CA ASN A 76 -31.06 39.24 -48.30
C ASN A 76 -31.72 40.37 -47.50
N LEU A 77 -33.03 40.53 -47.64
CA LEU A 77 -33.79 41.55 -46.90
C LEU A 77 -33.76 41.23 -45.39
N PRO A 78 -33.44 42.21 -44.52
CA PRO A 78 -33.56 42.07 -43.08
C PRO A 78 -34.99 41.76 -42.61
N ALA A 79 -35.15 41.38 -41.35
CA ALA A 79 -36.48 41.22 -40.77
C ALA A 79 -37.19 42.58 -40.67
N GLY A 80 -38.39 42.68 -41.24
CA GLY A 80 -39.10 43.95 -41.37
C GLY A 80 -40.33 43.85 -42.27
N THR A 81 -41.05 44.96 -42.40
CA THR A 81 -42.18 45.09 -43.33
C THR A 81 -41.74 45.99 -44.48
N TYR A 82 -41.91 45.52 -45.71
CA TYR A 82 -41.49 46.20 -46.94
C TYR A 82 -42.67 46.39 -47.87
N THR A 83 -42.75 47.56 -48.52
CA THR A 83 -43.78 47.87 -49.51
C THR A 83 -43.11 48.15 -50.85
N PHE A 84 -43.23 47.23 -51.80
CA PHE A 84 -42.77 47.44 -53.17
C PHE A 84 -43.74 48.38 -53.87
N LYS A 85 -43.21 49.45 -54.47
CA LYS A 85 -43.98 50.46 -55.19
C LYS A 85 -43.44 50.57 -56.62
N VAL A 86 -44.34 50.60 -57.60
CA VAL A 86 -43.99 50.77 -59.02
C VAL A 86 -44.91 51.78 -59.67
N ARG A 87 -44.33 52.62 -60.53
CA ARG A 87 -45.03 53.57 -61.40
C ARG A 87 -44.47 53.49 -62.81
N MET A 88 -45.28 53.93 -63.76
CA MET A 88 -44.99 53.90 -65.18
C MET A 88 -45.05 55.32 -65.74
N ARG A 89 -44.26 55.59 -66.78
CA ARG A 89 -44.43 56.76 -67.64
C ARG A 89 -44.55 56.35 -69.10
N ASP A 90 -45.41 57.03 -69.84
CA ASP A 90 -45.55 56.90 -71.29
C ASP A 90 -44.67 57.92 -72.04
N ASN A 91 -44.57 57.80 -73.37
CA ASN A 91 -43.82 58.69 -74.26
C ASN A 91 -44.23 60.18 -74.17
N LEU A 92 -45.48 60.45 -73.77
CA LEU A 92 -46.03 61.78 -73.53
C LEU A 92 -45.70 62.32 -72.12
N ARG A 93 -44.82 61.64 -71.37
CA ARG A 93 -44.46 61.92 -69.96
C ARG A 93 -45.63 61.91 -68.98
N GLY A 94 -46.75 61.26 -69.33
CA GLY A 94 -47.82 60.99 -68.39
C GLY A 94 -47.41 59.91 -67.39
N GLU A 95 -47.50 60.18 -66.09
CA GLU A 95 -47.22 59.21 -65.02
C GLU A 95 -48.49 58.44 -64.62
N SER A 96 -48.35 57.15 -64.34
CA SER A 96 -49.44 56.32 -63.80
C SER A 96 -49.64 56.54 -62.30
N SER A 97 -50.79 56.09 -61.79
CA SER A 97 -50.92 55.83 -60.35
C SER A 97 -49.89 54.79 -59.90
N VAL A 98 -49.43 54.92 -58.65
CA VAL A 98 -48.47 53.99 -58.05
C VAL A 98 -49.19 52.70 -57.66
N SER A 99 -48.70 51.56 -58.14
CA SER A 99 -49.12 50.24 -57.67
C SER A 99 -48.20 49.79 -56.53
N SER A 100 -48.76 49.19 -55.48
CA SER A 100 -48.00 48.80 -54.29
C SER A 100 -48.33 47.40 -53.78
N TYR A 101 -47.32 46.66 -53.33
CA TYR A 101 -47.44 45.34 -52.72
C TYR A 101 -46.58 45.21 -51.45
N THR A 102 -47.16 44.76 -50.35
CA THR A 102 -46.56 44.70 -49.01
C THR A 102 -46.19 43.25 -48.62
N ILE A 103 -44.96 43.06 -48.15
CA ILE A 103 -44.41 41.78 -47.67
C ILE A 103 -43.78 41.97 -46.29
N LYS A 104 -43.91 40.98 -45.41
CA LYS A 104 -43.29 40.99 -44.08
C LYS A 104 -42.30 39.84 -43.91
N VAL A 105 -41.03 40.14 -43.63
CA VAL A 105 -39.98 39.14 -43.31
C VAL A 105 -39.90 38.98 -41.79
N LEU A 106 -40.15 37.77 -41.28
CA LEU A 106 -40.12 37.44 -39.86
C LEU A 106 -38.68 37.31 -39.33
N PRO A 107 -38.41 37.65 -38.05
CA PRO A 107 -37.10 37.46 -37.44
C PRO A 107 -36.76 35.96 -37.28
N PRO A 108 -35.46 35.61 -37.14
CA PRO A 108 -35.05 34.24 -36.91
C PRO A 108 -35.62 33.65 -35.62
N TRP A 109 -36.01 32.37 -35.65
CA TRP A 109 -36.64 31.69 -34.51
C TRP A 109 -35.73 31.56 -33.27
N TYR A 110 -34.41 31.49 -33.46
CA TYR A 110 -33.43 31.37 -32.36
C TYR A 110 -33.25 32.66 -31.54
N LEU A 111 -33.85 33.77 -31.99
CA LEU A 111 -33.93 35.05 -31.26
C LEU A 111 -35.27 35.21 -30.53
N SER A 112 -36.17 34.23 -30.61
CA SER A 112 -37.46 34.25 -29.90
C SER A 112 -37.27 34.13 -28.38
N GLY A 113 -38.16 34.72 -27.58
CA GLY A 113 -38.09 34.65 -26.11
C GLY A 113 -38.09 33.23 -25.55
N TRP A 114 -38.78 32.29 -26.22
CA TRP A 114 -38.74 30.87 -25.86
C TRP A 114 -37.38 30.22 -26.12
N ALA A 115 -36.61 30.69 -27.11
CA ALA A 115 -35.26 30.20 -27.36
C ALA A 115 -34.33 30.53 -26.18
N TRP A 116 -34.50 31.69 -25.54
CA TRP A 116 -33.74 32.06 -24.34
C TRP A 116 -34.03 31.11 -23.16
N LEU A 117 -35.29 30.70 -22.97
CA LEU A 117 -35.65 29.68 -21.98
C LEU A 117 -34.95 28.34 -22.24
N VAL A 118 -34.91 27.89 -23.51
CA VAL A 118 -34.21 26.66 -23.89
C VAL A 118 -32.70 26.78 -23.62
N TYR A 119 -32.07 27.92 -23.94
CA TYR A 119 -30.65 28.13 -23.66
C TYR A 119 -30.34 28.12 -22.16
N ILE A 120 -31.19 28.72 -21.32
CA ILE A 120 -31.04 28.67 -19.87
C ILE A 120 -31.13 27.24 -19.35
N LEU A 121 -32.13 26.47 -19.81
CA LEU A 121 -32.30 25.09 -19.40
C LEU A 121 -31.12 24.22 -19.84
N ALA A 122 -30.61 24.42 -21.06
CA ALA A 122 -29.42 23.73 -21.54
C ALA A 122 -28.19 24.08 -20.69
N ALA A 123 -27.97 25.37 -20.41
CA ALA A 123 -26.88 25.82 -19.55
C ALA A 123 -26.98 25.25 -18.13
N ALA A 124 -28.17 25.28 -17.52
CA ALA A 124 -28.41 24.69 -16.20
C ALA A 124 -28.17 23.17 -16.19
N GLY A 125 -28.56 22.47 -17.27
CA GLY A 125 -28.29 21.05 -17.47
C GLY A 125 -26.78 20.75 -17.54
N ILE A 126 -26.02 21.56 -18.28
CA ILE A 126 -24.55 21.43 -18.36
C ILE A 126 -23.92 21.67 -16.98
N VAL A 127 -24.32 22.73 -16.27
CA VAL A 127 -23.81 23.01 -14.92
C VAL A 127 -24.13 21.86 -13.96
N ARG A 128 -25.36 21.35 -13.97
CA ARG A 128 -25.77 20.19 -13.17
C ARG A 128 -24.96 18.94 -13.51
N TRP A 129 -24.71 18.69 -14.79
CA TRP A 129 -23.90 17.56 -15.26
C TRP A 129 -22.44 17.68 -14.79
N LEU A 130 -21.82 18.86 -14.93
CA LEU A 130 -20.47 19.14 -14.45
C LEU A 130 -20.37 18.96 -12.92
N PHE A 131 -21.35 19.48 -12.18
CA PHE A 131 -21.40 19.34 -10.73
C PHE A 131 -21.52 17.86 -10.31
N HIS A 132 -22.39 17.10 -10.97
CA HIS A 132 -22.56 15.67 -10.71
C HIS A 132 -21.29 14.87 -11.02
N LYS A 133 -20.62 15.17 -12.15
CA LYS A 133 -19.34 14.55 -12.53
C LYS A 133 -18.26 14.84 -11.50
N HIS A 134 -18.16 16.09 -11.05
CA HIS A 134 -17.19 16.50 -10.04
C HIS A 134 -17.43 15.76 -8.70
N GLN A 135 -18.67 15.73 -8.22
CA GLN A 135 -19.02 15.03 -6.98
C GLN A 135 -18.71 13.53 -7.02
N ARG A 136 -18.99 12.86 -8.15
CA ARG A 136 -18.64 11.43 -8.33
C ARG A 136 -17.14 11.18 -8.24
N LYS A 137 -16.32 12.06 -8.83
CA LYS A 137 -14.85 11.95 -8.78
C LYS A 137 -14.34 12.05 -7.33
N LEU A 138 -14.84 13.04 -6.57
CA LEU A 138 -14.49 13.21 -5.16
C LEU A 138 -14.87 12.01 -4.30
N GLN A 139 -16.05 11.41 -4.52
CA GLN A 139 -16.47 10.22 -3.78
C GLN A 139 -15.56 9.02 -4.06
N ALA A 140 -15.19 8.79 -5.33
CA ALA A 140 -14.29 7.71 -5.70
C ALA A 140 -12.89 7.90 -5.09
N GLU A 141 -12.37 9.13 -5.06
CA GLU A 141 -11.08 9.45 -4.46
C GLU A 141 -11.08 9.23 -2.94
N ARG A 142 -12.16 9.63 -2.25
CA ARG A 142 -12.33 9.37 -0.81
C ARG A 142 -12.40 7.87 -0.50
N GLN A 143 -13.11 7.09 -1.30
CA GLN A 143 -13.19 5.64 -1.12
C GLN A 143 -11.82 4.98 -1.30
N LYS A 144 -11.06 5.39 -2.33
CA LYS A 144 -9.70 4.90 -2.56
C LYS A 144 -8.79 5.22 -1.38
N HIS A 145 -8.82 6.46 -0.90
CA HIS A 145 -8.02 6.87 0.26
C HIS A 145 -8.39 6.10 1.53
N GLN A 146 -9.68 5.86 1.79
CA GLN A 146 -10.13 5.03 2.91
C GLN A 146 -9.64 3.57 2.79
N GLN A 147 -9.63 3.02 1.58
CA GLN A 147 -9.16 1.66 1.34
C GLN A 147 -7.64 1.55 1.53
N GLU A 148 -6.87 2.53 1.05
CA GLU A 148 -5.44 2.64 1.28
C GLU A 148 -5.12 2.73 2.79
N GLN A 149 -5.83 3.59 3.53
CA GLN A 149 -5.66 3.68 4.99
C GLN A 149 -5.97 2.36 5.71
N LYS A 150 -7.06 1.66 5.33
CA LYS A 150 -7.39 0.35 5.90
C LYS A 150 -6.31 -0.69 5.59
N GLN A 151 -5.78 -0.67 4.37
CA GLN A 151 -4.71 -1.58 3.97
C GLN A 151 -3.42 -1.29 4.74
N GLN A 152 -3.06 -0.02 4.93
CA GLN A 152 -1.91 0.39 5.73
C GLN A 152 -2.07 -0.01 7.20
N ALA A 153 -3.26 0.21 7.79
CA ALA A 153 -3.55 -0.20 9.16
C ALA A 153 -3.49 -1.73 9.33
N TYR A 154 -4.00 -2.49 8.35
CA TYR A 154 -3.93 -3.94 8.34
C TYR A 154 -2.47 -4.44 8.25
N LEU A 155 -1.66 -3.86 7.37
CA LEU A 155 -0.24 -4.22 7.25
C LEU A 155 0.54 -3.89 8.53
N HIS A 156 0.27 -2.73 9.13
CA HIS A 156 0.89 -2.34 10.40
C HIS A 156 0.50 -3.31 11.54
N GLN A 157 -0.77 -3.73 11.60
CA GLN A 157 -1.23 -4.72 12.57
C GLN A 157 -0.52 -6.07 12.39
N LEU A 158 -0.33 -6.51 11.14
CA LEU A 158 0.40 -7.74 10.83
C LEU A 158 1.88 -7.66 11.23
N GLU A 159 2.51 -6.50 11.03
CA GLU A 159 3.89 -6.24 11.45
C GLU A 159 4.01 -6.28 12.98
N LEU A 160 3.08 -5.66 13.70
CA LEU A 160 3.02 -5.73 15.16
C LEU A 160 2.88 -7.18 15.65
N GLU A 161 1.93 -7.94 15.09
CA GLU A 161 1.73 -9.35 15.46
C GLU A 161 2.99 -10.19 15.21
N LYS A 162 3.70 -9.95 14.10
CA LYS A 162 4.96 -10.63 13.80
C LYS A 162 6.04 -10.27 14.82
N SER A 163 6.17 -8.98 15.14
CA SER A 163 7.14 -8.50 16.14
C SER A 163 6.85 -9.06 17.55
N GLU A 164 5.57 -9.18 17.93
CA GLU A 164 5.15 -9.78 19.20
C GLU A 164 5.52 -11.27 19.25
N LYS A 165 5.29 -12.01 18.15
CA LYS A 165 5.69 -13.42 18.05
C LYS A 165 7.21 -13.59 18.16
N GLU A 166 7.98 -12.75 17.48
CA GLU A 166 9.44 -12.75 17.59
C GLU A 166 9.93 -12.42 19.00
N MET A 167 9.31 -11.43 19.66
CA MET A 167 9.59 -11.07 21.05
C MET A 167 9.29 -12.22 22.02
N VAL A 168 8.15 -12.90 21.85
CA VAL A 168 7.79 -14.06 22.66
C VAL A 168 8.78 -15.21 22.45
N LYS A 169 9.17 -15.46 21.19
CA LYS A 169 10.16 -16.50 20.86
C LYS A 169 11.51 -16.22 21.56
N LEU A 170 12.04 -15.02 21.40
CA LEU A 170 13.29 -14.60 22.05
C LEU A 170 13.21 -14.68 23.58
N ARG A 171 12.06 -14.32 24.16
CA ARG A 171 11.83 -14.43 25.60
C ARG A 171 11.86 -15.88 26.08
N ASN A 172 11.24 -16.79 25.32
CA ASN A 172 11.26 -18.22 25.65
C ASN A 172 12.68 -18.79 25.52
N GLU A 173 13.40 -18.50 24.43
CA GLU A 173 14.80 -18.93 24.25
C GLU A 173 15.68 -18.43 25.40
N LYS A 174 15.52 -17.17 25.82
CA LYS A 174 16.24 -16.61 26.97
C LYS A 174 15.89 -17.33 28.29
N LEU A 175 14.61 -17.61 28.53
CA LEU A 175 14.18 -18.33 29.74
C LEU A 175 14.72 -19.75 29.78
N GLU A 176 14.74 -20.46 28.65
CA GLU A 176 15.33 -21.80 28.55
C GLU A 176 16.83 -21.77 28.84
N ALA A 177 17.56 -20.81 28.28
CA ALA A 177 18.98 -20.62 28.57
C ALA A 177 19.24 -20.31 30.05
N GLU A 178 18.42 -19.45 30.67
CA GLU A 178 18.53 -19.12 32.10
C GLU A 178 18.23 -20.33 33.00
N ILE A 179 17.21 -21.13 32.66
CA ILE A 179 16.90 -22.38 33.36
C ILE A 179 18.06 -23.36 33.24
N GLY A 180 18.60 -23.56 32.03
CA GLY A 180 19.76 -24.44 31.81
C GLY A 180 20.99 -24.01 32.62
N PHE A 181 21.27 -22.71 32.66
CA PHE A 181 22.33 -22.13 33.48
C PHE A 181 22.10 -22.38 34.98
N LYS A 182 20.90 -22.08 35.49
CA LYS A 182 20.56 -22.29 36.92
C LYS A 182 20.60 -23.77 37.31
N ASN A 183 20.12 -24.67 36.46
CA ASN A 183 20.20 -26.11 36.69
C ASN A 183 21.65 -26.58 36.80
N SER A 184 22.53 -26.08 35.92
CA SER A 184 23.96 -26.39 35.96
C SER A 184 24.62 -25.88 37.25
N GLN A 185 24.27 -24.65 37.68
CA GLN A 185 24.75 -24.11 38.95
C GLN A 185 24.24 -24.92 40.16
N LEU A 186 22.95 -25.29 40.18
CA LEU A 186 22.35 -26.09 41.24
C LEU A 186 22.99 -27.49 41.33
N ALA A 187 23.27 -28.13 40.19
CA ALA A 187 23.95 -29.42 40.17
C ALA A 187 25.38 -29.30 40.74
N SER A 188 26.10 -28.25 40.38
CA SER A 188 27.44 -27.97 40.92
C SER A 188 27.41 -27.76 42.44
N THR A 189 26.48 -26.93 42.94
CA THR A 189 26.38 -26.67 44.39
C THR A 189 25.94 -27.92 45.16
N ALA A 190 24.94 -28.66 44.66
CA ALA A 190 24.53 -29.94 45.24
C ALA A 190 25.70 -30.92 45.33
N MET A 191 26.54 -30.97 44.29
CA MET A 191 27.73 -31.82 44.29
C MET A 191 28.73 -31.41 45.39
N HIS A 192 28.99 -30.11 45.55
CA HIS A 192 29.84 -29.63 46.64
C HIS A 192 29.30 -29.98 48.03
N LEU A 193 27.97 -30.00 48.19
CA LEU A 193 27.31 -30.40 49.44
C LEU A 193 27.46 -31.90 49.71
N VAL A 194 27.22 -32.75 48.71
CA VAL A 194 27.40 -34.20 48.84
C VAL A 194 28.84 -34.54 49.20
N GLN A 195 29.81 -33.95 48.49
CA GLN A 195 31.23 -34.13 48.82
C GLN A 195 31.53 -33.72 50.27
N LYS A 196 31.02 -32.58 50.73
CA LYS A 196 31.20 -32.13 52.12
C LYS A 196 30.61 -33.11 53.13
N GLU A 197 29.42 -33.64 52.88
CA GLU A 197 28.78 -34.62 53.78
C GLU A 197 29.61 -35.91 53.87
N GLU A 198 30.10 -36.42 52.73
CA GLU A 198 30.96 -37.61 52.70
C GLU A 198 32.26 -37.40 53.48
N TYR A 199 32.89 -36.23 53.36
CA TYR A 199 34.06 -35.89 54.18
C TYR A 199 33.74 -35.84 55.67
N LEU A 200 32.62 -35.23 56.05
CA LEU A 200 32.19 -35.18 57.45
C LEU A 200 31.91 -36.57 58.02
N GLN A 201 31.33 -37.48 57.23
CA GLN A 201 31.12 -38.86 57.63
C GLN A 201 32.45 -39.62 57.79
N LYS A 202 33.41 -39.44 56.88
CA LYS A 202 34.77 -40.01 57.02
C LYS A 202 35.46 -39.52 58.31
N ILE A 203 35.39 -38.21 58.58
CA ILE A 203 35.92 -37.62 59.83
C ILE A 203 35.21 -38.22 61.05
N ARG A 204 33.88 -38.32 61.02
CA ARG A 204 33.08 -38.89 62.11
C ARG A 204 33.43 -40.36 62.37
N GLY A 205 33.58 -41.17 61.32
CA GLY A 205 33.95 -42.58 61.43
C GLY A 205 35.31 -42.78 62.10
N GLU A 206 36.30 -41.98 61.71
CA GLU A 206 37.65 -42.06 62.29
C GLU A 206 37.68 -41.54 63.75
N LEU A 207 36.96 -40.45 64.05
CA LEU A 207 36.80 -40.00 65.44
C LEU A 207 36.15 -41.08 66.33
N GLN A 208 35.20 -41.85 65.79
CA GLN A 208 34.60 -42.97 66.51
C GLN A 208 35.57 -44.14 66.72
N HIS A 209 36.43 -44.43 65.73
CA HIS A 209 37.50 -45.42 65.87
C HIS A 209 38.49 -45.04 66.97
N ILE A 210 38.92 -43.78 67.03
CA ILE A 210 39.79 -43.25 68.09
C ILE A 210 39.11 -43.38 69.46
N ASN A 211 37.82 -43.04 69.55
CA ASN A 211 37.10 -43.11 70.81
C ASN A 211 36.91 -44.56 71.32
N ARG A 212 36.80 -45.55 70.41
CA ARG A 212 36.67 -46.98 70.75
C ARG A 212 38.00 -47.63 71.17
N ASN A 213 39.15 -47.14 70.71
CA ASN A 213 40.48 -47.73 70.96
C ASN A 213 41.20 -47.20 72.23
N LYS A 214 40.50 -46.50 73.13
CA LYS A 214 41.05 -45.89 74.36
C LYS A 214 41.54 -46.86 75.46
N THR A 215 41.62 -48.17 75.20
CA THR A 215 41.90 -49.17 76.25
C THR A 215 43.37 -49.57 76.42
N GLY A 216 44.36 -48.82 75.90
CA GLY A 216 45.75 -49.12 76.28
C GLY A 216 46.86 -48.23 75.72
N LYS A 217 47.48 -47.47 76.63
CA LYS A 217 48.77 -46.73 76.55
C LYS A 217 48.75 -45.39 75.81
N GLU A 218 48.98 -44.31 76.56
CA GLU A 218 49.05 -42.88 76.20
C GLU A 218 50.03 -42.49 75.06
N LYS A 219 50.83 -43.41 74.49
CA LYS A 219 51.79 -43.08 73.41
C LYS A 219 51.18 -43.05 72.00
N THR A 220 49.95 -43.52 71.81
CA THR A 220 49.29 -43.68 70.50
C THR A 220 48.36 -42.53 70.11
N GLU A 221 47.94 -41.67 71.06
CA GLU A 221 46.93 -40.62 70.82
C GLU A 221 47.39 -39.56 69.80
N GLY A 222 48.66 -39.15 69.87
CA GLY A 222 49.24 -38.21 68.93
C GLY A 222 49.37 -38.76 67.50
N ALA A 223 49.53 -40.08 67.34
CA ALA A 223 49.60 -40.71 66.02
C ALA A 223 48.21 -40.87 65.38
N GLU A 224 47.19 -41.15 66.17
CA GLU A 224 45.80 -41.26 65.69
C GLU A 224 45.18 -39.89 65.40
N LEU A 225 45.43 -38.87 66.23
CA LEU A 225 45.04 -37.48 65.95
C LEU A 225 45.73 -36.94 64.69
N LYS A 226 47.00 -37.30 64.48
CA LYS A 226 47.75 -36.98 63.26
C LYS A 226 47.21 -37.73 62.05
N LYS A 227 46.58 -38.89 62.23
CA LYS A 227 45.87 -39.64 61.20
C LYS A 227 44.55 -38.96 60.80
N VAL A 228 43.78 -38.46 61.76
CA VAL A 228 42.58 -37.64 61.48
C VAL A 228 42.96 -36.33 60.80
N LEU A 229 43.99 -35.62 61.28
CA LEU A 229 44.53 -34.43 60.61
C LEU A 229 45.04 -34.75 59.20
N ARG A 230 45.60 -35.95 59.00
CA ARG A 230 46.05 -36.43 57.69
C ARG A 230 44.87 -36.71 56.77
N ILE A 231 43.78 -37.32 57.26
CA ILE A 231 42.54 -37.54 56.50
C ILE A 231 41.83 -36.23 56.18
N MET A 232 41.91 -35.22 57.07
CA MET A 232 41.51 -33.84 56.77
C MET A 232 42.38 -33.18 55.69
N SER A 233 43.58 -33.71 55.43
CA SER A 233 44.52 -33.20 54.41
C SER A 233 44.67 -34.10 53.18
N GLU A 234 44.12 -35.31 53.18
CA GLU A 234 44.17 -36.27 52.07
C GLU A 234 42.79 -36.33 51.41
N GLU A 235 42.57 -35.40 50.48
CA GLU A 235 41.38 -35.19 49.64
C GLU A 235 41.08 -36.33 48.63
N GLU A 236 41.78 -37.46 48.65
CA GLU A 236 41.72 -38.42 47.55
C GLU A 236 41.39 -39.86 47.99
N LYS A 237 40.11 -40.23 47.81
CA LYS A 237 39.72 -41.55 47.27
C LYS A 237 38.33 -41.47 46.63
N VAL A 238 38.32 -41.64 45.30
CA VAL A 238 37.36 -41.08 44.33
C VAL A 238 36.43 -42.13 43.69
N THR A 239 36.44 -43.39 44.13
CA THR A 239 35.94 -44.49 43.29
C THR A 239 34.44 -44.82 43.37
N GLU A 240 33.76 -44.62 44.51
CA GLU A 240 32.32 -44.93 44.65
C GLU A 240 31.42 -43.69 44.39
N GLU A 241 31.95 -42.51 44.72
CA GLU A 241 31.31 -41.20 44.57
C GLU A 241 31.16 -40.79 43.08
N TRP A 242 32.04 -41.32 42.21
CA TRP A 242 32.02 -41.03 40.77
C TRP A 242 30.83 -41.66 40.04
N GLU A 243 30.38 -42.83 40.46
CA GLU A 243 29.31 -43.56 39.79
C GLU A 243 27.96 -42.87 40.00
N GLN A 244 27.69 -42.42 41.24
CA GLN A 244 26.52 -41.61 41.56
C GLN A 244 26.54 -40.24 40.87
N PHE A 245 27.71 -39.59 40.84
CA PHE A 245 27.88 -38.35 40.07
C PHE A 245 27.54 -38.54 38.60
N SER A 246 28.07 -39.59 37.96
CA SER A 246 27.92 -39.82 36.52
C SER A 246 26.45 -39.97 36.14
N VAL A 247 25.67 -40.71 36.95
CA VAL A 247 24.23 -40.90 36.73
C VAL A 247 23.46 -39.58 36.84
N HIS A 248 23.72 -38.79 37.88
CA HIS A 248 23.02 -37.51 38.06
C HIS A 248 23.43 -36.47 37.00
N PHE A 249 24.72 -36.42 36.70
CA PHE A 249 25.28 -35.54 35.67
C PHE A 249 24.65 -35.82 34.31
N ASP A 250 24.60 -37.08 33.88
CA ASP A 250 24.05 -37.44 32.56
C ASP A 250 22.56 -37.17 32.45
N LYS A 251 21.79 -37.39 33.52
CA LYS A 251 20.37 -37.06 33.57
C LYS A 251 20.10 -35.56 33.31
N VAL A 252 21.01 -34.69 33.72
CA VAL A 252 20.88 -33.23 33.56
C VAL A 252 21.56 -32.72 32.29
N ASN A 253 22.63 -33.40 31.84
CA ASN A 253 23.48 -32.96 30.74
C ASN A 253 23.27 -33.74 29.43
N GLY A 254 22.14 -34.43 29.30
CA GLY A 254 21.72 -35.11 28.07
C GLY A 254 22.57 -36.32 27.72
N ASP A 255 22.84 -37.19 28.70
CA ASP A 255 23.63 -38.42 28.52
C ASP A 255 25.04 -38.18 27.95
N PHE A 256 25.66 -37.04 28.31
CA PHE A 256 26.96 -36.64 27.79
C PHE A 256 28.07 -37.65 28.08
N LEU A 257 28.24 -38.10 29.32
CA LEU A 257 29.33 -39.00 29.70
C LEU A 257 29.15 -40.36 29.02
N LYS A 258 27.91 -40.85 28.94
CA LYS A 258 27.57 -42.03 28.15
C LYS A 258 27.95 -41.86 26.69
N THR A 259 27.51 -40.79 26.04
CA THR A 259 27.82 -40.49 24.63
C THR A 259 29.33 -40.35 24.40
N LEU A 260 30.02 -39.65 25.29
CA LEU A 260 31.48 -39.44 25.20
C LEU A 260 32.24 -40.77 25.36
N LYS A 261 31.77 -41.66 26.24
CA LYS A 261 32.36 -42.98 26.47
C LYS A 261 32.11 -43.94 25.31
N GLU A 262 30.99 -43.79 24.60
CA GLU A 262 30.70 -44.52 23.35
C GLU A 262 31.63 -44.06 22.21
N ILE A 263 31.84 -42.75 22.05
CA ILE A 263 32.71 -42.18 21.00
C ILE A 263 34.20 -42.44 21.32
N TYR A 264 34.59 -42.39 22.60
CA TYR A 264 35.97 -42.58 23.04
C TYR A 264 36.07 -43.66 24.14
N PRO A 265 36.02 -44.96 23.76
CA PRO A 265 36.02 -46.08 24.70
C PRO A 265 37.25 -46.13 25.63
N ASP A 266 38.39 -45.63 25.17
CA ASP A 266 39.66 -45.67 25.89
C ASP A 266 39.80 -44.60 26.99
N LEU A 267 38.81 -43.71 27.16
CA LEU A 267 38.82 -42.71 28.23
C LEU A 267 38.71 -43.38 29.62
N LYS A 268 39.64 -43.05 30.51
CA LYS A 268 39.64 -43.53 31.89
C LYS A 268 38.67 -42.71 32.74
N ALA A 269 38.23 -43.24 33.88
CA ALA A 269 37.28 -42.58 34.78
C ALA A 269 37.69 -41.16 35.20
N HIS A 270 38.98 -40.94 35.52
CA HIS A 270 39.49 -39.60 35.85
C HIS A 270 39.49 -38.63 34.66
N GLU A 271 39.61 -39.13 33.42
CA GLU A 271 39.52 -38.32 32.21
C GLU A 271 38.06 -37.95 31.91
N LEU A 272 37.12 -38.87 32.11
CA LEU A 272 35.68 -38.56 32.05
C LEU A 272 35.28 -37.53 33.10
N LYS A 273 35.82 -37.65 34.33
CA LYS A 273 35.63 -36.68 35.40
C LYS A 273 36.14 -35.29 35.02
N LEU A 274 37.33 -35.22 34.42
CA LEU A 274 37.86 -33.98 33.88
C LEU A 274 36.93 -33.42 32.77
N CYS A 275 36.44 -34.24 31.84
CA CYS A 275 35.49 -33.82 30.81
C CYS A 275 34.19 -33.26 31.38
N ALA A 276 33.63 -33.90 32.41
CA ALA A 276 32.42 -33.44 33.09
C ALA A 276 32.62 -32.03 33.67
N TYR A 277 33.72 -31.83 34.41
CA TYR A 277 34.06 -30.54 34.99
C TYR A 277 34.33 -29.46 33.95
N LEU A 278 34.99 -29.83 32.86
CA LEU A 278 35.20 -28.92 31.74
C LEU A 278 33.87 -28.51 31.13
N ARG A 279 32.94 -29.45 30.88
CA ARG A 279 31.60 -29.17 30.34
C ARG A 279 30.72 -28.33 31.27
N MET A 280 30.98 -28.37 32.58
CA MET A 280 30.37 -27.46 33.56
C MET A 280 30.99 -26.05 33.56
N ASN A 281 31.92 -25.78 32.64
CA ASN A 281 32.67 -24.53 32.51
C ASN A 281 33.47 -24.14 33.77
N LEU A 282 33.98 -25.14 34.51
CA LEU A 282 34.81 -24.89 35.68
C LEU A 282 36.21 -24.42 35.28
N SER A 283 36.75 -23.45 36.02
CA SER A 283 38.11 -22.95 35.83
C SER A 283 39.16 -23.99 36.25
N SER A 284 40.38 -23.89 35.70
CA SER A 284 41.48 -24.79 36.11
C SER A 284 41.77 -24.76 37.62
N LYS A 285 41.44 -23.67 38.31
CA LYS A 285 41.56 -23.55 39.78
C LYS A 285 40.49 -24.34 40.51
N GLU A 286 39.24 -24.24 40.08
CA GLU A 286 38.12 -25.00 40.67
C GLU A 286 38.28 -26.51 40.39
N ILE A 287 38.69 -26.88 39.18
CA ILE A 287 38.97 -28.27 38.83
C ILE A 287 40.11 -28.84 39.69
N ALA A 288 41.17 -28.06 39.92
CA ALA A 288 42.29 -28.48 40.75
C ALA A 288 41.85 -28.81 42.18
N GLN A 289 41.01 -27.95 42.75
CA GLN A 289 40.42 -28.15 44.07
C GLN A 289 39.50 -29.38 44.11
N LEU A 290 38.64 -29.56 43.11
CA LEU A 290 37.71 -30.70 43.05
C LEU A 290 38.41 -32.05 42.78
N MET A 291 39.57 -32.01 42.13
CA MET A 291 40.36 -33.20 41.82
C MET A 291 41.43 -33.50 42.85
N GLY A 292 41.68 -32.64 43.84
CA GLY A 292 42.75 -32.82 44.83
C GLY A 292 44.17 -32.71 44.23
N ILE A 293 44.33 -32.03 43.09
CA ILE A 293 45.62 -31.92 42.37
C ILE A 293 46.03 -30.45 42.17
N SER A 294 47.29 -30.20 41.83
CA SER A 294 47.74 -28.84 41.50
C SER A 294 47.09 -28.31 40.21
N VAL A 295 46.94 -26.98 40.10
CA VAL A 295 46.50 -26.31 38.85
C VAL A 295 47.34 -26.75 37.65
N ARG A 296 48.66 -26.90 37.87
CA ARG A 296 49.57 -27.40 36.83
C ARG A 296 49.26 -28.85 36.43
N GLY A 297 48.85 -29.68 37.38
CA GLY A 297 48.34 -31.03 37.13
C GLY A 297 47.08 -31.04 36.25
N VAL A 298 46.16 -30.10 36.47
CA VAL A 298 44.97 -29.93 35.62
C VAL A 298 45.36 -29.53 34.20
N GLU A 299 46.28 -28.56 34.03
CA GLU A 299 46.76 -28.13 32.71
C GLU A 299 47.39 -29.28 31.92
N ILE A 300 48.22 -30.08 32.58
CA ILE A 300 48.84 -31.27 31.99
C ILE A 300 47.76 -32.28 31.59
N SER A 301 46.77 -32.51 32.45
CA SER A 301 45.66 -33.43 32.17
C SER A 301 44.81 -32.96 30.99
N ARG A 302 44.51 -31.65 30.90
CA ARG A 302 43.83 -31.03 29.75
C ARG A 302 44.62 -31.18 28.46
N TYR A 303 45.95 -31.02 28.50
CA TYR A 303 46.82 -31.22 27.35
C TYR A 303 46.81 -32.68 26.88
N ARG A 304 46.90 -33.64 27.81
CA ARG A 304 46.84 -35.08 27.50
C ARG A 304 45.48 -35.45 26.92
N LEU A 305 44.40 -34.96 27.53
CA LEU A 305 43.04 -35.14 27.05
C LEU A 305 42.88 -34.60 25.63
N ARG A 306 43.38 -33.39 25.36
CA ARG A 306 43.36 -32.77 24.01
C ARG A 306 44.05 -33.67 22.97
N LYS A 307 45.22 -34.21 23.28
CA LYS A 307 45.91 -35.16 22.39
C LYS A 307 45.10 -36.44 22.17
N LYS A 308 44.52 -36.97 23.25
CA LYS A 308 43.76 -38.23 23.20
C LYS A 308 42.46 -38.11 22.40
N LEU A 309 41.80 -36.97 22.49
CA LEU A 309 40.61 -36.64 21.71
C LEU A 309 40.92 -36.08 20.32
N SER A 310 42.21 -35.98 19.95
CA SER A 310 42.68 -35.43 18.66
C SER A 310 42.16 -34.01 18.35
N ILE A 311 42.04 -33.14 19.36
CA ILE A 311 41.49 -31.79 19.20
C ILE A 311 42.60 -30.81 18.76
N PRO A 312 42.43 -30.06 17.65
CA PRO A 312 43.39 -29.06 17.17
C PRO A 312 43.67 -27.97 18.20
N ARG A 313 44.85 -27.35 18.20
CA ARG A 313 45.25 -26.34 19.22
C ARG A 313 44.36 -25.10 19.26
N GLU A 314 43.74 -24.75 18.16
CA GLU A 314 42.92 -23.55 18.00
C GLU A 314 41.49 -23.74 18.49
N THR A 315 41.02 -24.99 18.57
CA THR A 315 39.67 -25.30 19.05
C THR A 315 39.58 -25.09 20.55
N ASN A 316 38.54 -24.41 21.04
CA ASN A 316 38.28 -24.30 22.47
C ASN A 316 37.83 -25.66 23.03
N LEU A 317 38.53 -26.17 24.05
CA LEU A 317 38.24 -27.49 24.64
C LEU A 317 36.86 -27.55 25.29
N PHE A 318 36.38 -26.43 25.86
CA PHE A 318 35.03 -26.33 26.41
C PHE A 318 33.99 -26.48 25.30
N GLN A 319 34.12 -25.68 24.24
CA GLN A 319 33.16 -25.69 23.12
C GLN A 319 33.08 -27.08 22.47
N PHE A 320 34.24 -27.69 22.19
CA PHE A 320 34.28 -29.06 21.64
C PHE A 320 33.52 -30.07 22.50
N LEU A 321 33.72 -30.01 23.83
CA LEU A 321 33.03 -30.92 24.75
C LEU A 321 31.55 -30.56 24.94
N PHE A 322 31.16 -29.29 24.76
CA PHE A 322 29.77 -28.84 24.82
C PHE A 322 28.97 -29.36 23.61
N ASP A 323 29.56 -29.33 22.42
CA ASP A 323 28.93 -29.74 21.16
C ASP A 323 28.64 -31.25 21.12
N ILE A 324 29.42 -32.07 21.85
CA ILE A 324 29.18 -33.51 21.98
C ILE A 324 27.90 -33.73 22.80
N GLY A 325 26.80 -34.14 22.16
CA GLY A 325 25.50 -34.36 22.84
C GLY A 325 24.56 -33.16 22.85
N GLY A 326 24.92 -32.05 22.21
CA GLY A 326 23.93 -31.08 21.73
C GLY A 326 23.15 -31.73 20.58
N LYS A 327 21.81 -31.65 20.58
CA LYS A 327 21.03 -32.01 19.38
C LYS A 327 21.68 -31.29 18.18
N PRO A 328 21.92 -31.98 17.05
CA PRO A 328 22.51 -31.32 15.89
C PRO A 328 21.61 -30.13 15.52
N GLU A 329 22.18 -28.93 15.54
CA GLU A 329 21.60 -27.82 14.81
C GLU A 329 21.40 -28.32 13.38
N THR A 330 20.13 -28.34 12.95
CA THR A 330 19.75 -28.60 11.58
C THR A 330 20.31 -27.48 10.72
N ASN A 331 21.58 -27.62 10.31
CA ASN A 331 22.09 -26.94 9.14
C ASN A 331 21.37 -27.54 7.93
N SER A 332 20.30 -26.89 7.51
CA SER A 332 19.79 -27.03 6.15
C SER A 332 20.80 -26.40 5.18
N PRO A 333 21.32 -27.13 4.18
CA PRO A 333 21.94 -26.51 3.02
C PRO A 333 20.92 -26.40 1.89
N GLY A 334 20.81 -25.21 1.28
CA GLY A 334 20.11 -24.98 0.01
C GLY A 334 18.97 -23.99 0.12
#